data_AF-A0AAV4DA53-F1
#
_entry.id   AF-A0AAV4DA53-F1
#
_cell.length_a   1.000
_cell.length_b   1.000
_cell.length_c   1.000
_cell.angle_alpha   90.00
_cell.angle_beta   90.00
_cell.angle_gamma   90.00
#
_symmetry.space_group_name_H-M   'P 1'
#
loop_
_entity.id
_entity.type
_entity.pdbx_description
1 polymer ?
#
loop_
_entity_poly.entity_id
_entity_poly.type
_entity_poly.pdbx_seq_one_letter_code
_entity_poly.pdbx_strand_id
1 'polypeptide(L)'
;MSQSELAALMTCGFASVSGDVMAIFIASGAPTNHLLTAAIISAPAALAISKILMPETEQVDLVAQASIATAEFREKSRNALGAAADGALVAVALVVSTMTNMLAFVSILSLIDAIILWFGNRAGVQGLTFDVICGYVLFPLTFAMGAPYEDCSRVGSLIGIKMFATPVVGYARLGKIIDNRMILEDYIRSTNGTWHWEGPDVFLDDSNTTLVDGVMSERAEIIVTYAMCSFSAFIAIGICIGAMTSICPARKNEVTKLVGLAFFGGNVASFATGAVAGDEKIYWL
;
A
#
# COMPACT_ATOMS: atom_id res chain seq x y z
N MET A 1 -7.16 -27.10 8.42
CA MET A 1 -7.35 -25.89 7.61
C MET A 1 -6.91 -26.21 6.19
N SER A 2 -7.78 -26.05 5.20
CA SER A 2 -7.52 -26.41 3.80
C SER A 2 -6.45 -25.51 3.16
N GLN A 3 -6.11 -25.76 1.90
CA GLN A 3 -5.25 -24.84 1.14
C GLN A 3 -5.95 -23.52 0.78
N SER A 4 -7.25 -23.56 0.49
CA SER A 4 -8.03 -22.36 0.17
C SER A 4 -8.23 -21.47 1.41
N GLU A 5 -8.39 -22.04 2.60
CA GLU A 5 -8.39 -21.28 3.86
C GLU A 5 -7.03 -20.66 4.16
N LEU A 6 -5.93 -21.38 3.91
CA LEU A 6 -4.58 -20.83 4.08
C LEU A 6 -4.31 -19.68 3.10
N ALA A 7 -4.68 -19.84 1.84
CA ALA A 7 -4.59 -18.78 0.84
C ALA A 7 -5.43 -17.56 1.23
N ALA A 8 -6.63 -17.76 1.77
CA ALA A 8 -7.49 -16.67 2.26
C ALA A 8 -6.85 -15.91 3.42
N LEU A 9 -6.30 -16.61 4.42
CA LEU A 9 -5.59 -15.97 5.53
C LEU A 9 -4.39 -15.14 5.05
N MET A 10 -3.57 -15.70 4.16
CA MET A 10 -2.41 -14.99 3.62
C MET A 10 -2.83 -13.78 2.79
N THR A 11 -3.88 -13.93 1.95
CA THR A 11 -4.40 -12.85 1.11
C THR A 11 -4.95 -11.70 1.96
N CYS A 12 -5.73 -12.02 3.01
CA CYS A 12 -6.19 -11.03 3.99
C CYS A 12 -5.03 -10.30 4.66
N GLY A 13 -3.96 -11.02 5.02
CA GLY A 13 -2.75 -10.43 5.58
C GLY A 13 -2.08 -9.42 4.63
N PHE A 14 -2.00 -9.74 3.34
CA PHE A 14 -1.45 -8.81 2.35
C PHE A 14 -2.36 -7.64 2.04
N ALA A 15 -3.68 -7.85 2.01
CA ALA A 15 -4.67 -6.81 1.68
C ALA A 15 -4.88 -5.79 2.81
N SER A 16 -4.57 -6.16 4.06
CA SER A 16 -4.82 -5.33 5.24
C SER A 16 -3.59 -4.51 5.64
N VAL A 17 -3.80 -3.56 6.54
CA VAL A 17 -2.76 -2.76 7.20
C VAL A 17 -2.92 -2.91 8.71
N SER A 18 -1.81 -2.98 9.44
CA SER A 18 -1.81 -3.01 10.89
C SER A 18 -1.95 -1.60 11.50
N GLY A 19 -2.63 -1.49 12.64
CA GLY A 19 -2.97 -0.18 13.23
C GLY A 19 -1.76 0.66 13.64
N ASP A 20 -0.63 0.04 13.97
CA ASP A 20 0.63 0.70 14.28
C ASP A 20 1.24 1.42 13.07
N VAL A 21 1.25 0.79 11.90
CA VAL A 21 1.78 1.41 10.66
C VAL A 21 0.77 2.41 10.10
N MET A 22 -0.53 2.20 10.33
CA MET A 22 -1.58 3.17 9.97
C MET A 22 -1.37 4.54 10.64
N ALA A 23 -0.89 4.56 11.89
CA ALA A 23 -0.54 5.81 12.58
C ALA A 23 0.59 6.57 11.88
N ILE A 24 1.57 5.85 11.31
CA ILE A 24 2.67 6.44 10.54
C ILE A 24 2.15 7.05 9.23
N PHE A 25 1.20 6.40 8.56
CA PHE A 25 0.59 6.92 7.34
C PHE A 25 -0.17 8.22 7.60
N ILE A 26 -0.97 8.27 8.68
CA ILE A 26 -1.69 9.48 9.10
C ILE A 26 -0.68 10.61 9.41
N ALA A 27 0.39 10.31 10.14
CA ALA A 27 1.45 11.28 10.41
C ALA A 27 2.19 11.75 9.16
N SER A 28 2.16 10.97 8.08
CA SER A 28 2.77 11.28 6.78
C SER A 28 1.83 12.05 5.84
N GLY A 29 0.64 12.45 6.29
CA GLY A 29 -0.32 13.23 5.50
C GLY A 29 -1.42 12.40 4.82
N ALA A 30 -1.56 11.12 5.13
CA ALA A 30 -2.65 10.31 4.58
C ALA A 30 -4.02 10.75 5.13
N PRO A 31 -5.07 10.85 4.30
CA PRO A 31 -6.39 11.27 4.75
C PRO A 31 -7.04 10.19 5.63
N THR A 32 -7.17 10.49 6.92
CA THR A 32 -7.62 9.53 7.96
C THR A 32 -8.98 8.91 7.67
N ASN A 33 -9.95 9.70 7.20
CA ASN A 33 -11.31 9.23 6.91
C ASN A 33 -11.30 8.12 5.85
N HIS A 34 -10.53 8.34 4.78
CA HIS A 34 -10.37 7.40 3.68
C HIS A 34 -9.49 6.20 4.05
N LEU A 35 -8.47 6.41 4.88
CA LEU A 35 -7.57 5.34 5.30
C LEU A 35 -8.28 4.32 6.21
N LEU A 36 -9.08 4.79 7.18
CA LEU A 36 -9.86 3.94 8.08
C LEU A 36 -10.95 3.15 7.34
N THR A 37 -11.64 3.80 6.42
CA THR A 37 -12.67 3.16 5.59
C THR A 37 -12.07 2.12 4.65
N ALA A 38 -10.94 2.42 4.01
CA ALA A 38 -10.19 1.46 3.20
C ALA A 38 -9.77 0.22 4.01
N ALA A 39 -9.27 0.41 5.24
CA ALA A 39 -8.89 -0.68 6.12
C ALA A 39 -10.07 -1.61 6.43
N ILE A 40 -11.27 -1.08 6.68
CA ILE A 40 -12.47 -1.89 6.94
C ILE A 40 -12.93 -2.65 5.69
N ILE A 41 -12.99 -1.98 4.53
CA ILE A 41 -13.48 -2.56 3.27
C ILE A 41 -12.49 -3.60 2.71
N SER A 42 -11.21 -3.51 3.05
CA SER A 42 -10.19 -4.47 2.61
C SER A 42 -10.48 -5.91 3.06
N ALA A 43 -11.09 -6.13 4.23
CA ALA A 43 -11.37 -7.47 4.75
C ALA A 43 -12.37 -8.28 3.87
N PRO A 44 -13.58 -7.79 3.56
CA PRO A 44 -14.48 -8.49 2.65
C PRO A 44 -13.94 -8.56 1.21
N ALA A 45 -13.23 -7.52 0.75
CA ALA A 45 -12.60 -7.53 -0.58
C ALA A 45 -11.54 -8.63 -0.71
N ALA A 46 -10.68 -8.79 0.30
CA ALA A 46 -9.63 -9.81 0.33
C ALA A 46 -10.20 -11.23 0.31
N LEU A 47 -11.27 -11.48 1.07
CA LEU A 47 -11.96 -12.78 1.07
C LEU A 47 -12.60 -13.07 -0.29
N ALA A 48 -13.29 -12.09 -0.88
CA ALA A 48 -13.91 -12.24 -2.19
C ALA A 48 -12.86 -12.57 -3.27
N ILE A 49 -11.77 -11.80 -3.34
CA ILE A 49 -10.68 -12.03 -4.30
C ILE A 49 -9.98 -13.37 -4.02
N SER A 50 -9.70 -13.70 -2.76
CA SER A 50 -9.06 -14.97 -2.44
C SER A 50 -9.89 -16.17 -2.84
N LYS A 51 -11.22 -16.13 -2.67
CA LYS A 51 -12.10 -17.25 -3.05
C LYS A 51 -12.34 -17.32 -4.56
N ILE A 52 -12.16 -16.23 -5.29
CA ILE A 52 -12.09 -16.25 -6.76
C ILE A 52 -10.78 -16.89 -7.24
N LEU A 53 -9.65 -16.51 -6.65
CA LEU A 53 -8.33 -17.02 -7.03
C LEU A 53 -8.12 -18.47 -6.62
N MET A 54 -8.63 -18.87 -5.45
CA MET A 54 -8.53 -20.23 -4.93
C MET A 54 -9.85 -20.64 -4.25
N PRO A 55 -10.81 -21.17 -5.02
CA PRO A 55 -12.08 -21.67 -4.48
C PRO A 55 -11.88 -22.80 -3.47
N GLU A 56 -12.84 -22.95 -2.55
CA GLU A 56 -12.83 -24.03 -1.57
C GLU A 56 -13.23 -25.36 -2.25
N THR A 57 -12.34 -26.35 -2.20
CA THR A 57 -12.58 -27.69 -2.80
C THR A 57 -12.68 -28.80 -1.76
N GLU A 58 -12.20 -28.56 -0.55
CA GLU A 58 -12.16 -29.53 0.54
C GLU A 58 -13.37 -29.31 1.47
N GLN A 59 -13.92 -30.40 2.02
CA GLN A 59 -14.92 -30.26 3.09
C GLN A 59 -14.22 -29.86 4.39
N VAL A 60 -14.62 -28.70 4.91
CA VAL A 60 -14.06 -28.15 6.15
C VAL A 60 -14.88 -28.63 7.34
N ASP A 61 -14.20 -29.18 8.34
CA ASP A 61 -14.81 -29.51 9.63
C ASP A 61 -14.84 -28.26 10.54
N LEU A 62 -15.97 -27.55 10.50
CA LEU A 62 -16.19 -26.31 11.25
C LEU A 62 -16.23 -26.53 12.77
N VAL A 63 -16.63 -27.73 13.22
CA VAL A 63 -16.76 -28.05 14.64
C VAL A 63 -15.37 -28.20 15.28
N ALA A 64 -14.46 -28.87 14.57
CA ALA A 64 -13.06 -28.98 14.99
C ALA A 64 -12.37 -27.61 15.09
N GLN A 65 -12.58 -26.72 14.11
CA GLN A 65 -11.97 -25.39 14.10
C GLN A 65 -12.46 -24.49 15.26
N ALA A 66 -13.77 -24.51 15.56
CA ALA A 66 -14.33 -23.71 16.64
C ALA A 66 -13.75 -24.09 18.02
N SER A 67 -13.42 -25.37 18.22
CA SER A 67 -12.84 -25.86 19.48
C SER A 67 -11.38 -25.44 19.71
N ILE A 68 -10.59 -25.28 18.63
CA ILE A 68 -9.16 -24.89 18.70
C ILE A 68 -9.02 -23.41 19.08
N ALA A 69 -9.88 -22.54 18.54
CA ALA A 69 -9.87 -21.10 18.84
C ALA A 69 -10.05 -20.81 20.34
N THR A 70 -10.71 -21.69 21.09
CA THR A 70 -10.92 -21.54 22.53
C THR A 70 -9.83 -22.15 23.41
N ALA A 71 -9.01 -23.05 22.87
CA ALA A 71 -8.06 -23.84 23.66
C ALA A 71 -6.67 -23.19 23.81
N GLU A 72 -6.19 -22.48 22.79
CA GLU A 72 -4.81 -21.95 22.75
C GLU A 72 -4.63 -20.49 23.23
N PHE A 73 -5.71 -19.71 23.42
CA PHE A 73 -5.60 -18.33 23.96
C PHE A 73 -5.35 -18.26 25.47
N ARG A 74 -5.13 -19.40 26.14
CA ARG A 74 -5.00 -19.49 27.59
C ARG A 74 -3.53 -19.52 28.02
N GLU A 75 -2.82 -18.40 27.81
CA GLU A 75 -1.67 -17.84 28.60
C GLU A 75 -0.84 -16.87 27.71
N LYS A 76 -0.30 -15.70 28.14
CA LYS A 76 -0.09 -15.15 29.49
C LYS A 76 0.20 -13.63 29.46
N SER A 77 -0.77 -12.79 29.84
CA SER A 77 -0.48 -11.47 30.41
C SER A 77 -1.24 -11.36 31.73
N ARG A 78 -0.52 -11.32 32.86
CA ARG A 78 -1.14 -11.36 34.21
C ARG A 78 -1.98 -10.13 34.55
N ASN A 79 -1.72 -9.01 33.88
CA ASN A 79 -2.36 -7.72 34.09
C ASN A 79 -2.31 -6.86 32.81
N ALA A 80 -3.14 -5.82 32.73
CA ALA A 80 -3.18 -4.90 31.59
C ALA A 80 -1.83 -4.22 31.34
N LEU A 81 -1.08 -3.90 32.41
CA LEU A 81 0.24 -3.29 32.30
C LEU A 81 1.28 -4.25 31.69
N GLY A 82 1.23 -5.54 32.04
CA GLY A 82 2.07 -6.58 31.45
C GLY A 82 1.77 -6.75 29.97
N ALA A 83 0.49 -6.79 29.58
CA ALA A 83 0.10 -6.84 28.17
C ALA A 83 0.60 -5.62 27.38
N ALA A 84 0.55 -4.42 27.98
CA ALA A 84 1.08 -3.21 27.36
C ALA A 84 2.61 -3.25 27.20
N ALA A 85 3.33 -3.75 28.20
CA ALA A 85 4.79 -3.90 28.14
C ALA A 85 5.21 -4.95 27.10
N ASP A 86 4.53 -6.09 27.05
CA ASP A 86 4.78 -7.15 26.06
C ASP A 86 4.51 -6.63 24.64
N GLY A 87 3.41 -5.90 24.44
CA GLY A 87 3.10 -5.25 23.17
C GLY A 87 4.18 -4.24 22.74
N ALA A 88 4.69 -3.43 23.68
CA ALA A 88 5.77 -2.48 23.40
C ALA A 88 7.08 -3.21 23.01
N LEU A 89 7.42 -4.30 23.68
CA LEU A 89 8.61 -5.10 23.36
C LEU A 89 8.52 -5.73 21.96
N VAL A 90 7.35 -6.26 21.58
CA VAL A 90 7.09 -6.77 20.22
C VAL A 90 7.20 -5.66 19.19
N ALA A 91 6.68 -4.45 19.49
CA ALA A 91 6.74 -3.31 18.60
C ALA A 91 8.18 -2.84 18.32
N VAL A 92 9.09 -2.89 19.29
CA VAL A 92 10.50 -2.50 19.09
C VAL A 92 11.15 -3.31 17.96
N ALA A 93 10.98 -4.64 17.98
CA ALA A 93 11.52 -5.50 16.94
C ALA A 93 10.93 -5.19 15.56
N LEU A 94 9.63 -4.92 15.51
CA LEU A 94 8.91 -4.58 14.28
C LEU A 94 9.38 -3.25 13.69
N VAL A 95 9.52 -2.21 14.51
CA VAL A 95 10.00 -0.88 14.09
C VAL A 95 11.42 -0.97 13.55
N VAL A 96 12.33 -1.64 14.26
CA VAL A 96 13.73 -1.80 13.82
C VAL A 96 13.80 -2.57 12.50
N SER A 97 13.03 -3.66 12.36
CA SER A 97 12.97 -4.42 11.10
C SER A 97 12.44 -3.55 9.96
N THR A 98 11.36 -2.79 10.20
CA THR A 98 10.75 -1.91 9.19
C THR A 98 11.72 -0.82 8.74
N MET A 99 12.40 -0.14 9.68
CA MET A 99 13.38 0.91 9.36
C MET A 99 14.58 0.36 8.57
N THR A 100 15.09 -0.81 8.98
CA THR A 100 16.21 -1.46 8.28
C THR A 100 15.82 -1.86 6.87
N ASN A 101 14.62 -2.44 6.71
CA ASN A 101 14.09 -2.80 5.39
C ASN A 101 13.87 -1.56 4.52
N MET A 102 13.29 -0.48 5.06
CA MET A 102 13.11 0.77 4.32
C MET A 102 14.44 1.35 3.83
N LEU A 103 15.46 1.38 4.68
CA LEU A 103 16.80 1.86 4.29
C LEU A 103 17.40 1.00 3.16
N ALA A 104 17.31 -0.32 3.28
CA ALA A 104 17.81 -1.24 2.27
C ALA A 104 17.08 -1.05 0.93
N PHE A 105 15.75 -0.92 0.95
CA PHE A 105 14.95 -0.77 -0.27
C PHE A 105 15.09 0.59 -0.93
N VAL A 106 15.19 1.68 -0.17
CA VAL A 106 15.51 3.00 -0.74
C VAL A 106 16.89 2.97 -1.42
N SER A 107 17.85 2.27 -0.82
CA SER A 107 19.19 2.07 -1.42
C SER A 107 19.13 1.23 -2.70
N ILE A 108 18.29 0.20 -2.74
CA ILE A 108 18.09 -0.63 -3.94
C ILE A 108 17.35 0.14 -5.03
N LEU A 109 16.30 0.88 -4.70
CA LEU A 109 15.56 1.70 -5.66
C LEU A 109 16.46 2.78 -6.25
N SER A 110 17.24 3.49 -5.44
CA SER A 110 18.20 4.49 -5.95
C SER A 110 19.28 3.86 -6.85
N LEU A 111 19.72 2.63 -6.57
CA LEU A 111 20.60 1.88 -7.46
C LEU A 111 19.91 1.53 -8.79
N ILE A 112 18.65 1.06 -8.73
CA ILE A 112 17.84 0.75 -9.91
C ILE A 112 17.62 2.01 -10.75
N ASP A 113 17.27 3.13 -10.14
CA ASP A 113 17.12 4.42 -10.81
C ASP A 113 18.41 4.85 -11.49
N ALA A 114 19.56 4.72 -10.82
CA ALA A 114 20.85 5.06 -11.42
C ALA A 114 21.16 4.19 -12.65
N ILE A 115 20.84 2.89 -12.60
CA ILE A 115 21.01 1.97 -13.73
C ILE A 115 20.05 2.33 -14.87
N ILE A 116 18.77 2.54 -14.57
CA ILE A 116 17.75 2.88 -15.57
C ILE A 116 18.08 4.22 -16.22
N LEU A 117 18.50 5.22 -15.45
CA LEU A 117 18.90 6.53 -15.96
C LEU A 117 20.12 6.41 -16.87
N TRP A 118 21.10 5.58 -16.51
CA TRP A 118 22.28 5.32 -17.34
C TRP A 118 21.89 4.70 -18.70
N PHE A 119 21.01 3.70 -18.70
CA PHE A 119 20.49 3.09 -19.92
C PHE A 119 19.59 4.03 -20.73
N GLY A 120 18.71 4.79 -20.06
CA GLY A 120 17.82 5.78 -20.67
C GLY A 120 18.61 6.84 -21.42
N ASN A 121 19.64 7.41 -20.78
CA ASN A 121 20.53 8.38 -21.40
C ASN A 121 21.25 7.81 -22.64
N ARG A 122 21.58 6.51 -22.64
CA ARG A 122 22.17 5.82 -23.82
C ARG A 122 21.15 5.56 -24.93
N ALA A 123 19.89 5.33 -24.58
CA ALA A 123 18.79 5.14 -25.52
C ALA A 123 18.20 6.47 -26.05
N GLY A 124 18.69 7.62 -25.56
CA GLY A 124 18.19 8.95 -25.93
C GLY A 124 16.94 9.40 -25.16
N VAL A 125 16.55 8.68 -24.10
CA VAL A 125 15.42 9.02 -23.23
C VAL A 125 15.95 9.66 -21.94
N GLN A 126 15.78 10.96 -21.79
CA GLN A 126 16.20 11.69 -20.59
C GLN A 126 15.16 11.54 -19.47
N GLY A 127 15.63 11.43 -18.22
CA GLY A 127 14.77 11.38 -17.04
C GLY A 127 14.02 10.06 -16.83
N LEU A 128 14.47 8.97 -17.45
CA LEU A 128 13.89 7.64 -17.22
C LEU A 128 14.25 7.14 -15.82
N THR A 129 13.26 7.03 -14.94
CA THR A 129 13.37 6.46 -13.59
C THR A 129 12.41 5.30 -13.42
N PHE A 130 12.60 4.52 -12.35
CA PHE A 130 11.70 3.45 -11.95
C PHE A 130 10.27 3.97 -11.75
N ASP A 131 10.11 5.13 -11.12
CA ASP A 131 8.82 5.76 -10.89
C ASP A 131 8.07 6.08 -12.18
N VAL A 132 8.77 6.61 -13.18
CA VAL A 132 8.20 6.92 -14.51
C VAL A 132 7.76 5.62 -15.19
N ILE A 133 8.58 4.57 -15.13
CA ILE A 133 8.23 3.26 -15.69
C ILE A 133 6.99 2.69 -15.01
N CYS A 134 6.92 2.75 -13.68
CA CYS A 134 5.72 2.33 -12.93
C CYS A 134 4.49 3.15 -13.33
N GLY A 135 4.64 4.46 -13.51
CA GLY A 135 3.57 5.34 -14.00
C GLY A 135 3.00 4.89 -15.35
N TYR A 136 3.87 4.56 -16.30
CA TYR A 136 3.45 4.07 -17.62
C TYR A 136 2.88 2.65 -17.60
N VAL A 137 3.53 1.72 -16.89
CA VAL A 137 3.10 0.31 -16.84
C VAL A 137 1.77 0.15 -16.11
N LEU A 138 1.56 0.91 -15.03
CA LEU A 138 0.34 0.85 -14.23
C LEU A 138 -0.73 1.82 -14.73
N PHE A 139 -0.47 2.64 -15.74
CA PHE A 139 -1.45 3.57 -16.32
C PHE A 139 -2.80 2.91 -16.68
N PRO A 140 -2.85 1.75 -17.38
CA PRO A 140 -4.13 1.13 -17.73
C PRO A 140 -4.91 0.67 -16.49
N LEU A 141 -4.20 0.23 -15.45
CA LEU A 141 -4.79 -0.19 -14.20
C LEU A 141 -5.37 0.99 -13.44
N THR A 142 -4.62 2.10 -13.34
CA THR A 142 -5.10 3.30 -12.63
C THR A 142 -6.26 3.97 -13.34
N PHE A 143 -6.24 3.98 -14.68
CA PHE A 143 -7.36 4.41 -15.48
C PHE A 143 -8.60 3.52 -15.26
N ALA A 144 -8.43 2.19 -15.22
CA ALA A 144 -9.52 1.26 -14.94
C ALA A 144 -10.10 1.40 -13.52
N MET A 145 -9.30 1.87 -12.55
CA MET A 145 -9.76 2.22 -11.20
C MET A 145 -10.56 3.53 -11.13
N GLY A 146 -10.66 4.27 -12.23
CA GLY A 146 -11.43 5.52 -12.30
C GLY A 146 -10.64 6.78 -11.95
N ALA A 147 -9.30 6.72 -11.96
CA ALA A 147 -8.48 7.91 -11.82
C ALA A 147 -8.64 8.83 -13.06
N PRO A 148 -8.60 10.17 -12.91
CA PRO A 148 -8.61 11.08 -14.05
C PRO A 148 -7.40 10.83 -14.94
N TYR A 149 -7.59 10.98 -16.25
CA TYR A 149 -6.56 10.68 -17.26
C TYR A 149 -5.23 11.40 -16.98
N GLU A 150 -5.29 12.66 -16.53
CA GLU A 150 -4.13 13.50 -16.22
C GLU A 150 -3.33 13.01 -15.01
N ASP A 151 -4.00 12.32 -14.07
CA ASP A 151 -3.41 11.85 -12.82
C ASP A 151 -3.01 10.36 -12.87
N CYS A 152 -3.47 9.61 -13.86
CA CYS A 152 -3.26 8.16 -13.97
C CYS A 152 -1.78 7.76 -13.88
N SER A 153 -0.88 8.54 -14.47
CA SER A 153 0.57 8.28 -14.40
C SER A 153 1.13 8.51 -12.99
N ARG A 154 0.66 9.54 -12.28
CA ARG A 154 1.10 9.84 -10.90
C ARG A 154 0.58 8.79 -9.94
N VAL A 155 -0.71 8.45 -10.02
CA VAL A 155 -1.30 7.32 -9.27
C VAL A 155 -0.53 6.02 -9.55
N GLY A 156 -0.15 5.79 -10.81
CA GLY A 156 0.61 4.60 -11.22
C GLY A 156 1.98 4.53 -10.55
N SER A 157 2.71 5.65 -10.51
CA SER A 157 4.00 5.72 -9.82
C SER A 157 3.89 5.44 -8.32
N LEU A 158 2.86 5.97 -7.65
CA LEU A 158 2.62 5.75 -6.21
C LEU A 158 2.29 4.28 -5.89
N ILE A 159 1.45 3.64 -6.71
CA ILE A 159 1.17 2.20 -6.60
C ILE A 159 2.44 1.38 -6.84
N GLY A 160 3.25 1.77 -7.83
CA GLY A 160 4.54 1.13 -8.11
C GLY A 160 5.50 1.19 -6.92
N ILE A 161 5.69 2.37 -6.34
CA ILE A 161 6.50 2.57 -5.13
C ILE A 161 5.97 1.70 -3.98
N LYS A 162 4.65 1.64 -3.80
CA LYS A 162 4.03 0.78 -2.77
C LYS A 162 4.36 -0.71 -3.00
N MET A 163 4.27 -1.21 -4.23
CA MET A 163 4.53 -2.62 -4.54
C MET A 163 6.00 -3.01 -4.33
N PHE A 164 6.94 -2.12 -4.65
CA PHE A 164 8.38 -2.43 -4.64
C PHE A 164 9.13 -1.99 -3.39
N ALA A 165 8.78 -0.84 -2.80
CA ALA A 165 9.29 -0.41 -1.51
C ALA A 165 8.28 -0.76 -0.41
N THR A 166 7.57 0.23 0.10
CA THR A 166 6.59 0.07 1.16
C THR A 166 5.48 1.10 1.01
N PRO A 167 4.28 0.81 1.55
CA PRO A 167 3.23 1.83 1.64
C PRO A 167 3.68 3.06 2.45
N VAL A 168 4.61 2.93 3.41
CA VAL A 168 5.14 4.08 4.20
C VAL A 168 5.79 5.12 3.28
N VAL A 169 6.67 4.68 2.37
CA VAL A 169 7.35 5.59 1.42
C VAL A 169 6.34 6.23 0.48
N GLY A 170 5.38 5.44 0.00
CA GLY A 170 4.33 5.96 -0.87
C GLY A 170 3.47 7.02 -0.19
N TYR A 171 3.03 6.78 1.06
CA TYR A 171 2.22 7.76 1.81
C TYR A 171 2.98 9.03 2.13
N ALA A 172 4.29 8.94 2.40
CA ALA A 172 5.13 10.12 2.57
C ALA A 172 5.21 10.99 1.30
N ARG A 173 5.17 10.38 0.11
CA ARG A 173 5.09 11.12 -1.16
C ARG A 173 3.69 11.66 -1.43
N LEU A 174 2.66 10.86 -1.15
CA LEU A 174 1.26 11.28 -1.28
C LEU A 174 0.96 12.49 -0.39
N GLY A 175 1.42 12.50 0.86
CA GLY A 175 1.24 13.64 1.77
C GLY A 175 1.82 14.94 1.21
N LYS A 176 3.02 14.89 0.60
CA LYS A 176 3.60 16.05 -0.09
C LYS A 176 2.74 16.55 -1.25
N ILE A 177 2.19 15.63 -2.04
CA ILE A 177 1.32 15.97 -3.18
C ILE A 177 0.00 16.62 -2.69
N ILE A 178 -0.56 16.11 -1.59
CA ILE A 178 -1.75 16.70 -0.95
C ILE A 178 -1.43 18.12 -0.44
N ASP A 179 -0.31 18.29 0.26
CA ASP A 179 0.14 19.61 0.75
C ASP A 179 0.36 20.57 -0.43
N ASN A 180 0.99 20.11 -1.52
CA ASN A 180 1.18 20.90 -2.74
C ASN A 180 -0.15 21.36 -3.35
N ARG A 181 -1.17 20.47 -3.39
CA ARG A 181 -2.50 20.85 -3.88
C ARG A 181 -3.11 21.94 -3.00
N MET A 182 -3.04 21.81 -1.68
CA MET A 182 -3.56 22.83 -0.76
C MET A 182 -2.86 24.18 -0.96
N ILE A 183 -1.53 24.18 -1.10
CA ILE A 183 -0.75 25.39 -1.38
C ILE A 183 -1.17 26.02 -2.71
N LEU A 184 -1.36 25.22 -3.76
CA LEU A 184 -1.80 25.71 -5.07
C LEU A 184 -3.22 26.30 -4.99
N GLU A 185 -4.16 25.65 -4.31
CA GLU A 185 -5.52 26.15 -4.13
C GLU A 185 -5.52 27.48 -3.36
N ASP A 186 -4.73 27.60 -2.30
CA ASP A 186 -4.61 28.85 -1.54
C ASP A 186 -3.92 29.94 -2.36
N TYR A 187 -2.93 29.62 -3.19
CA TYR A 187 -2.31 30.56 -4.12
C TYR A 187 -3.33 31.10 -5.14
N ILE A 188 -4.10 30.22 -5.77
CA ILE A 188 -5.14 30.59 -6.75
C ILE A 188 -6.24 31.46 -6.10
N ARG A 189 -6.55 31.21 -4.82
CA ARG A 189 -7.56 32.01 -4.08
C ARG A 189 -7.03 33.36 -3.62
N SER A 190 -5.76 33.43 -3.23
CA SER A 190 -5.15 34.62 -2.63
C SER A 190 -4.55 35.59 -3.64
N THR A 191 -4.12 35.08 -4.80
CA THR A 191 -3.35 35.82 -5.79
C THR A 191 -3.94 35.59 -7.18
N ASN A 192 -3.99 36.64 -8.02
CA ASN A 192 -4.31 36.50 -9.45
C ASN A 192 -3.09 36.03 -10.27
N GLY A 193 -2.21 35.29 -9.62
CA GLY A 193 -0.93 34.89 -10.16
C GLY A 193 -1.07 33.74 -11.15
N THR A 194 -0.10 33.66 -12.06
CA THR A 194 -0.03 32.55 -13.00
C THR A 194 0.78 31.40 -12.42
N TRP A 195 0.44 30.20 -12.86
CA TRP A 195 1.16 28.99 -12.52
C TRP A 195 1.25 28.14 -13.77
N HIS A 196 2.33 27.37 -13.87
CA HIS A 196 2.56 26.52 -15.03
C HIS A 196 3.26 25.22 -14.62
N TRP A 197 3.10 24.21 -15.47
CA TRP A 197 3.78 22.93 -15.31
C TRP A 197 5.12 22.97 -16.02
N GLU A 198 6.18 22.52 -15.34
CA GLU A 198 7.46 22.23 -15.96
C GLU A 198 7.86 20.79 -15.58
N GLY A 199 7.64 19.87 -16.52
CA GLY A 199 7.82 18.44 -16.27
C GLY A 199 6.83 17.91 -15.21
N PRO A 200 7.29 17.23 -14.15
CA PRO A 200 6.42 16.73 -13.08
C PRO A 200 6.01 17.81 -12.07
N ASP A 201 6.68 18.96 -12.06
CA ASP A 201 6.57 19.98 -11.01
C ASP A 201 5.67 21.15 -11.43
N VAL A 202 5.11 21.85 -10.44
CA VAL A 202 4.31 23.07 -10.66
C VAL A 202 5.08 24.30 -10.17
N PHE A 203 5.19 25.31 -11.01
CA PHE A 203 5.85 26.57 -10.70
C PHE A 203 4.80 27.65 -10.43
N LEU A 204 4.96 28.35 -9.31
CA LEU A 204 4.15 29.49 -8.91
C LEU A 204 4.93 30.76 -9.26
N ASP A 205 4.48 31.48 -10.29
CA ASP A 205 5.29 32.54 -10.93
C ASP A 205 5.57 33.72 -10.00
N ASP A 206 4.61 34.07 -9.15
CA ASP A 206 4.74 35.23 -8.26
C ASP A 206 5.46 34.95 -6.94
N SER A 207 5.48 33.70 -6.48
CA SER A 207 6.04 33.32 -5.18
C SER A 207 7.43 32.68 -5.26
N ASN A 208 7.96 32.44 -6.47
CA ASN A 208 9.23 31.72 -6.69
C ASN A 208 9.30 30.40 -5.88
N THR A 209 8.17 29.74 -5.73
CA THR A 209 8.02 28.47 -5.03
C THR A 209 7.71 27.38 -6.04
N THR A 210 8.43 26.27 -5.94
CA THR A 210 8.24 25.09 -6.78
C THR A 210 7.57 23.99 -5.98
N LEU A 211 6.47 23.48 -6.51
CA LEU A 211 5.75 22.34 -5.95
C LEU A 211 6.34 21.07 -6.59
N VAL A 212 7.35 20.53 -5.92
CA VAL A 212 8.07 19.31 -6.33
C VAL A 212 7.14 18.10 -6.25
N ASP A 213 7.18 17.21 -7.25
CA ASP A 213 6.24 16.10 -7.49
C ASP A 213 4.84 16.55 -7.97
N GLY A 214 4.62 17.86 -8.08
CA GLY A 214 3.40 18.45 -8.60
C GLY A 214 2.19 18.28 -7.67
N VAL A 215 1.01 18.40 -8.29
CA VAL A 215 -0.31 18.25 -7.63
C VAL A 215 -1.10 17.14 -8.30
N MET A 216 -2.16 16.69 -7.63
CA MET A 216 -3.08 15.66 -8.11
C MET A 216 -4.51 16.07 -7.75
N SER A 217 -5.51 15.63 -8.50
CA SER A 217 -6.90 15.89 -8.10
C SER A 217 -7.26 15.18 -6.79
N GLU A 218 -8.15 15.78 -6.00
CA GLU A 218 -8.72 15.16 -4.79
C GLU A 218 -9.32 13.77 -5.10
N ARG A 219 -9.93 13.63 -6.29
CA ARG A 219 -10.42 12.36 -6.85
C ARG A 219 -9.33 11.28 -6.85
N ALA A 220 -8.18 11.59 -7.43
CA ALA A 220 -7.06 10.65 -7.53
C ALA A 220 -6.35 10.42 -6.18
N GLU A 221 -6.28 11.43 -5.30
CA GLU A 221 -5.78 11.30 -3.92
C GLU A 221 -6.57 10.26 -3.13
N ILE A 222 -7.90 10.26 -3.26
CA ILE A 222 -8.78 9.30 -2.60
C ILE A 222 -8.58 7.89 -3.17
N ILE A 223 -8.60 7.75 -4.50
CA ILE A 223 -8.41 6.45 -5.17
C ILE A 223 -7.08 5.83 -4.78
N VAL A 224 -6.00 6.61 -4.81
CA VAL A 224 -4.65 6.09 -4.52
C VAL A 224 -4.49 5.77 -3.04
N THR A 225 -5.12 6.52 -2.13
CA THR A 225 -5.16 6.18 -0.70
C THR A 225 -5.74 4.78 -0.49
N TYR A 226 -6.86 4.46 -1.13
CA TYR A 226 -7.46 3.13 -1.03
C TYR A 226 -6.58 2.05 -1.70
N ALA A 227 -6.02 2.34 -2.88
CA ALA A 227 -5.15 1.42 -3.62
C ALA A 227 -3.87 1.04 -2.86
N MET A 228 -3.36 1.98 -2.06
CA MET A 228 -2.14 1.84 -1.28
C MET A 228 -2.38 1.32 0.14
N CYS A 229 -3.62 1.30 0.61
CA CYS A 229 -3.99 0.75 1.92
C CYS A 229 -3.89 -0.78 1.93
N SER A 230 -2.66 -1.29 1.95
CA SER A 230 -2.34 -2.71 2.13
C SER A 230 -0.85 -2.92 2.36
N PHE A 231 -0.50 -4.07 2.94
CA PHE A 231 0.87 -4.51 3.12
C PHE A 231 1.41 -5.34 1.93
N SER A 232 0.76 -5.26 0.78
CA SER A 232 1.05 -6.08 -0.41
C SER A 232 2.27 -5.59 -1.22
N ALA A 233 3.44 -5.59 -0.58
CA ALA A 233 4.75 -5.28 -1.19
C ALA A 233 5.62 -6.53 -1.34
N PHE A 234 6.62 -6.51 -2.23
CA PHE A 234 7.54 -7.65 -2.41
C PHE A 234 8.28 -8.01 -1.09
N ILE A 235 8.56 -7.01 -0.25
CA ILE A 235 9.15 -7.20 1.09
C ILE A 235 8.28 -8.09 1.96
N ALA A 236 6.96 -7.91 1.89
CA ALA A 236 6.02 -8.60 2.74
C ALA A 236 5.92 -10.10 2.43
N ILE A 237 6.37 -10.55 1.24
CA ILE A 237 6.43 -11.97 0.89
C ILE A 237 7.33 -12.73 1.86
N GLY A 238 8.54 -12.22 2.11
CA GLY A 238 9.47 -12.84 3.06
C GLY A 238 8.95 -12.84 4.49
N ILE A 239 8.33 -11.73 4.91
CA ILE A 239 7.72 -11.58 6.24
C ILE A 239 6.57 -12.59 6.41
N CYS A 240 5.69 -12.72 5.41
CA CYS A 240 4.57 -13.65 5.44
C CYS A 240 5.05 -15.10 5.50
N ILE A 241 6.05 -15.49 4.70
CA ILE A 241 6.64 -16.84 4.77
C ILE A 241 7.23 -17.08 6.17
N GLY A 242 8.04 -16.15 6.69
CA GLY A 242 8.66 -16.28 8.00
C GLY A 242 7.64 -16.43 9.13
N ALA A 243 6.60 -15.59 9.14
CA ALA A 243 5.54 -15.62 10.14
C ALA A 243 4.68 -16.89 10.05
N MET A 244 4.27 -17.30 8.86
CA MET A 244 3.43 -18.50 8.69
C MET A 244 4.20 -19.78 8.98
N THR A 245 5.49 -19.84 8.62
CA THR A 245 6.34 -21.00 8.90
C THR A 245 6.73 -21.12 10.37
N SER A 246 6.78 -20.02 11.13
CA SER A 246 6.99 -20.08 12.58
C SER A 246 5.75 -20.60 13.32
N ILE A 247 4.54 -20.27 12.84
CA ILE A 247 3.28 -20.75 13.42
C ILE A 247 3.03 -22.22 13.03
N CYS A 248 3.23 -22.59 11.76
CA CYS A 248 2.97 -23.94 11.27
C CYS A 248 4.14 -24.48 10.42
N PRO A 249 5.24 -24.93 11.04
CA PRO A 249 6.44 -25.37 10.30
C PRO A 249 6.18 -26.58 9.39
N ALA A 250 5.22 -27.43 9.73
CA ALA A 250 4.84 -28.60 8.94
C ALA A 250 4.27 -28.22 7.56
N ARG A 251 3.63 -27.05 7.43
CA ARG A 251 3.00 -26.58 6.18
C ARG A 251 3.86 -25.60 5.39
N LYS A 252 5.16 -25.48 5.69
CA LYS A 252 6.07 -24.52 5.02
C LYS A 252 6.04 -24.61 3.50
N ASN A 253 5.93 -25.81 2.95
CA ASN A 253 5.93 -26.04 1.51
C ASN A 253 4.63 -25.54 0.85
N GLU A 254 3.52 -25.51 1.57
CA GLU A 254 2.26 -24.95 1.08
C GLU A 254 2.29 -23.44 1.16
N VAL A 255 2.78 -22.88 2.27
CA VAL A 255 2.97 -21.43 2.44
C VAL A 255 3.81 -20.86 1.30
N THR A 256 4.96 -21.45 0.99
CA THR A 256 5.84 -20.94 -0.09
C THR A 256 5.22 -21.06 -1.47
N LYS A 257 4.35 -22.04 -1.73
CA LYS A 257 3.63 -22.17 -3.00
C LYS A 257 2.50 -21.16 -3.13
N LEU A 258 1.80 -20.86 -2.04
CA LEU A 258 0.62 -20.00 -2.04
C LEU A 258 0.94 -18.52 -1.90
N VAL A 259 2.10 -18.15 -1.35
CA VAL A 259 2.45 -16.75 -1.04
C VAL A 259 2.39 -15.83 -2.27
N GLY A 260 2.81 -16.31 -3.44
CA GLY A 260 2.76 -15.51 -4.68
C GLY A 260 1.31 -15.20 -5.10
N LEU A 261 0.43 -16.21 -5.00
CA LEU A 261 -1.00 -16.05 -5.27
C LEU A 261 -1.64 -15.09 -4.25
N ALA A 262 -1.31 -15.26 -2.97
CA ALA A 262 -1.83 -14.42 -1.89
C ALA A 262 -1.37 -12.96 -2.00
N PHE A 263 -0.10 -12.73 -2.37
CA PHE A 263 0.44 -11.40 -2.66
C PHE A 263 -0.30 -10.72 -3.82
N PHE A 264 -0.52 -11.46 -4.91
CA PHE A 264 -1.28 -10.97 -6.06
C PHE A 264 -2.74 -10.65 -5.67
N GLY A 265 -3.40 -11.58 -4.97
CA GLY A 265 -4.75 -11.37 -4.45
C GLY A 265 -4.87 -10.18 -3.52
N GLY A 266 -3.85 -9.93 -2.69
CA GLY A 266 -3.80 -8.76 -1.81
C GLY A 266 -3.76 -7.45 -2.59
N ASN A 267 -2.92 -7.36 -3.63
CA ASN A 267 -2.88 -6.18 -4.50
C ASN A 267 -4.20 -5.97 -5.25
N VAL A 268 -4.76 -7.03 -5.84
CA VAL A 268 -6.04 -6.97 -6.55
C VAL A 268 -7.17 -6.53 -5.62
N ALA A 269 -7.20 -7.01 -4.38
CA ALA A 269 -8.17 -6.56 -3.38
C ALA A 269 -8.04 -5.06 -3.11
N SER A 270 -6.83 -4.52 -2.95
CA SER A 270 -6.62 -3.08 -2.77
C SER A 270 -6.97 -2.26 -4.01
N PHE A 271 -6.73 -2.78 -5.21
CA PHE A 271 -7.15 -2.10 -6.44
C PHE A 271 -8.66 -2.09 -6.59
N ALA A 272 -9.34 -3.18 -6.17
CA ALA A 272 -10.79 -3.21 -6.11
C ALA A 272 -11.35 -2.20 -5.10
N THR A 273 -10.76 -2.07 -3.91
CA THR A 273 -11.18 -1.02 -2.96
C THR A 273 -10.91 0.39 -3.49
N GLY A 274 -9.80 0.60 -4.20
CA GLY A 274 -9.52 1.88 -4.88
C GLY A 274 -10.51 2.20 -6.00
N ALA A 275 -10.94 1.19 -6.78
CA ALA A 275 -11.97 1.37 -7.79
C ALA A 275 -13.34 1.70 -7.18
N VAL A 276 -13.67 1.11 -6.03
CA VAL A 276 -14.87 1.47 -5.26
C VAL A 276 -14.80 2.92 -4.78
N ALA A 277 -13.66 3.37 -4.28
CA ALA A 277 -13.47 4.76 -3.87
C ALA A 277 -13.53 5.76 -5.04
N GLY A 278 -13.20 5.31 -6.25
CA GLY A 278 -13.28 6.10 -7.49
C GLY A 278 -14.70 6.27 -8.05
N ASP A 279 -15.70 5.58 -7.49
CA ASP A 279 -17.11 5.77 -7.86
C ASP A 279 -17.64 7.08 -7.27
N GLU A 280 -18.13 7.98 -8.12
CA GLU A 280 -18.61 9.34 -7.80
C GLU A 280 -19.67 9.38 -6.68
N LYS A 281 -20.36 8.26 -6.45
CA LYS A 281 -21.38 8.12 -5.40
C LYS A 281 -20.83 7.98 -3.99
N ILE A 282 -19.56 7.58 -3.85
CA ILE A 282 -18.92 7.28 -2.55
C ILE A 282 -18.06 8.46 -2.05
N TYR A 283 -17.77 9.44 -2.91
CA TYR A 283 -16.97 10.64 -2.58
C TYR A 283 -17.50 11.50 -1.42
N TRP A 284 -18.75 11.34 -1.02
CA TRP A 284 -19.42 12.17 0.01
C TRP A 284 -19.63 11.45 1.35
N LEU A 285 -19.07 10.24 1.54
CA LEU A 285 -19.10 9.49 2.81
C LEU A 285 -17.81 9.70 3.60
#